data_AF-A0A426WAU6-F1
#
_entry.id   AF-A0A426WAU6-F1
#
_cell.length_a   1.000
_cell.length_b   1.000
_cell.length_c   1.000
_cell.angle_alpha   90.00
_cell.angle_beta   90.00
_cell.angle_gamma   90.00
#
_symmetry.space_group_name_H-M   'P 1'
#
loop_
_entity.id
_entity.type
_entity.pdbx_description
1 polymer ?
#
loop_
_entity_poly.entity_id
_entity_poly.type
_entity_poly.pdbx_seq_one_letter_code
_entity_poly.pdbx_strand_id
1 'polypeptide(L)'
;MNAKSQVEVSSMDTVKLLAAVVLIVAAILGFYYFDDYSQLLRVLGLLFVIGVATFVAYQTVVGRTVWQFASDAKIEVRKVVWPSRQETVQTTLIVFVMVLIMGIVLWLFDMMLGAVLRALTG
;
A
#
# COMPACT_ATOMS: atom_id res chain seq x y z
N MET A 1 1.01 -31.02 -17.94
CA MET A 1 -0.23 -30.52 -17.30
C MET A 1 -0.35 -31.18 -15.94
N ASN A 2 0.10 -30.54 -14.86
CA ASN A 2 -0.21 -30.97 -13.49
C ASN A 2 0.13 -29.85 -12.51
N ALA A 3 -0.55 -29.86 -11.37
CA ALA A 3 -0.51 -28.92 -10.25
C ALA A 3 -1.52 -27.75 -10.32
N LYS A 4 -2.80 -28.08 -10.16
CA LYS A 4 -3.66 -27.22 -9.33
C LYS A 4 -3.09 -27.28 -7.91
N SER A 5 -2.27 -26.31 -7.53
CA SER A 5 -2.05 -25.98 -6.12
C SER A 5 -3.30 -25.30 -5.59
N GLN A 6 -4.38 -26.07 -5.49
CA GLN A 6 -5.60 -25.58 -4.88
C GLN A 6 -5.28 -25.51 -3.39
N VAL A 7 -5.12 -24.29 -2.87
CA VAL A 7 -5.04 -24.07 -1.42
C VAL A 7 -6.31 -24.71 -0.87
N GLU A 8 -6.18 -25.87 -0.25
CA GLU A 8 -7.32 -26.61 0.29
C GLU A 8 -7.73 -25.88 1.58
N VAL A 9 -8.52 -24.83 1.40
CA VAL A 9 -9.03 -24.03 2.51
C VAL A 9 -9.99 -24.92 3.29
N SER A 10 -9.52 -25.46 4.40
CA SER A 10 -10.34 -26.23 5.31
C SER A 10 -11.49 -25.36 5.81
N SER A 11 -12.71 -25.90 5.89
CA SER A 11 -13.86 -25.20 6.47
C SER A 11 -13.58 -24.63 7.86
N MET A 12 -12.67 -25.28 8.61
CA MET A 12 -12.22 -24.82 9.93
C MET A 12 -11.41 -23.51 9.87
N ASP A 13 -10.61 -23.32 8.83
CA ASP A 13 -9.83 -22.09 8.66
C ASP A 13 -10.72 -20.92 8.26
N THR A 14 -11.72 -21.17 7.41
CA THR A 14 -12.75 -20.16 7.08
C THR A 14 -13.52 -19.72 8.33
N VAL A 15 -13.88 -20.67 9.20
CA VAL A 15 -14.57 -20.35 10.47
C VAL A 15 -13.67 -19.54 11.39
N LYS A 16 -12.39 -19.90 11.55
CA LYS A 16 -11.44 -19.13 12.38
C LYS A 16 -11.22 -17.72 11.85
N LEU A 17 -11.14 -17.54 10.53
CA LEU A 17 -11.01 -16.22 9.91
C LEU A 17 -12.27 -15.38 10.12
N LEU A 18 -13.45 -15.97 9.93
CA LEU A 18 -14.72 -15.27 10.17
C LEU A 18 -14.86 -14.88 11.64
N ALA A 19 -14.48 -15.77 12.57
CA ALA A 19 -14.44 -15.47 14.00
C ALA A 19 -13.47 -14.31 14.32
N ALA A 20 -12.29 -14.27 13.69
CA ALA A 20 -11.35 -13.16 13.86
C ALA A 20 -11.94 -11.82 13.37
N VAL A 21 -12.65 -11.81 12.24
CA VAL A 21 -13.34 -10.61 11.73
C VAL A 21 -14.44 -10.17 12.70
N VAL A 22 -15.25 -11.10 13.20
CA VAL A 22 -16.31 -10.82 14.18
C VAL A 22 -15.72 -10.25 15.47
N LEU A 23 -14.59 -10.79 15.95
CA LEU A 23 -13.89 -10.26 17.12
C LEU A 23 -13.42 -8.81 16.90
N ILE A 24 -12.89 -8.47 15.72
CA ILE A 24 -12.49 -7.10 15.40
C ILE A 24 -13.69 -6.17 15.37
N VAL A 25 -14.79 -6.57 14.73
CA VAL A 25 -16.02 -5.78 14.69
C VAL A 25 -16.56 -5.57 16.11
N ALA A 26 -16.59 -6.61 16.94
CA ALA A 26 -16.99 -6.52 18.34
C ALA A 26 -16.06 -5.59 19.14
N ALA A 27 -14.76 -5.60 18.87
CA ALA A 27 -13.81 -4.70 19.52
C ALA A 27 -14.06 -3.23 19.15
N ILE A 28 -14.36 -2.95 17.88
CA ILE A 28 -14.70 -1.61 17.40
C ILE A 28 -16.01 -1.14 18.03
N LEU A 29 -17.05 -1.98 18.02
CA LEU A 29 -18.33 -1.66 18.64
C LEU A 29 -18.20 -1.44 20.15
N GLY A 30 -17.42 -2.28 20.84
CA GLY A 30 -17.10 -2.11 22.24
C GLY A 30 -16.36 -0.79 22.49
N PHE A 31 -15.41 -0.43 21.64
CA PHE A 31 -14.71 0.85 21.73
C PHE A 31 -15.68 2.04 21.68
N TYR A 32 -16.69 2.02 20.81
CA TYR A 32 -17.72 3.07 20.73
C TYR A 32 -18.74 3.02 21.87
N TYR A 33 -19.13 1.83 22.33
CA TYR A 33 -20.12 1.66 23.39
C TYR A 33 -19.60 2.14 24.76
N PHE A 34 -18.33 1.88 25.06
CA PHE A 34 -17.69 2.27 26.33
C PHE A 34 -17.17 3.72 26.31
N ASP A 35 -17.91 4.65 25.71
CA ASP A 35 -17.47 6.05 25.54
C ASP A 35 -17.26 6.78 26.88
N ASP A 36 -17.98 6.36 27.92
CA ASP A 36 -17.94 6.95 29.26
C ASP A 36 -16.66 6.63 30.06
N TYR A 37 -15.80 5.72 29.58
CA TYR A 37 -14.57 5.33 30.26
C TYR A 37 -13.34 6.08 29.71
N SER A 38 -12.28 6.13 30.53
CA SER A 38 -10.99 6.72 30.15
C SER A 38 -10.47 6.16 28.82
N GLN A 39 -10.03 7.06 27.94
CA GLN A 39 -9.52 6.74 26.60
C GLN A 39 -8.41 5.68 26.63
N LEU A 40 -7.57 5.68 27.66
CA LEU A 40 -6.49 4.69 27.81
C LEU A 40 -7.01 3.26 27.96
N LEU A 41 -8.06 3.05 28.76
CA LEU A 41 -8.62 1.71 28.99
C LEU A 41 -9.26 1.15 27.72
N ARG A 42 -9.96 1.99 26.94
CA ARG A 42 -10.58 1.60 25.67
C ARG A 42 -9.54 1.19 24.63
N VAL A 43 -8.46 1.97 24.50
CA VAL A 43 -7.38 1.67 23.55
C VAL A 43 -6.66 0.39 23.96
N LEU A 44 -6.38 0.18 25.25
CA LEU A 44 -5.75 -1.06 25.71
C LEU A 44 -6.63 -2.29 25.47
N GLY A 45 -7.93 -2.20 25.74
CA GLY A 45 -8.89 -3.27 25.43
C GLY A 45 -8.95 -3.58 23.93
N LEU A 46 -9.02 -2.54 23.09
CA LEU A 46 -9.01 -2.68 21.64
C LEU A 46 -7.72 -3.38 21.14
N LEU A 47 -6.56 -2.93 21.61
CA LEU A 47 -5.27 -3.52 21.25
C LEU A 47 -5.19 -4.99 21.69
N PHE A 48 -5.71 -5.32 22.87
CA PHE A 48 -5.75 -6.70 23.34
C PHE A 48 -6.60 -7.59 22.43
N VAL A 49 -7.82 -7.17 22.07
CA VAL A 49 -8.70 -7.95 21.19
C VAL A 49 -8.13 -8.08 19.78
N ILE A 50 -7.54 -7.00 19.24
CA ILE A 50 -6.83 -7.05 17.95
C ILE A 50 -5.66 -8.04 18.00
N GLY A 51 -4.90 -8.06 19.09
CA GLY A 51 -3.82 -9.03 19.30
C GLY A 51 -4.33 -10.47 19.25
N VAL A 52 -5.42 -10.76 19.97
CA VAL A 52 -6.06 -12.09 19.96
C VAL A 52 -6.57 -12.46 18.56
N ALA A 53 -7.27 -11.55 17.88
CA ALA A 53 -7.79 -11.79 16.54
C ALA A 53 -6.67 -12.07 15.53
N THR A 54 -5.57 -11.31 15.62
CA THR A 54 -4.38 -11.51 14.77
C THR A 54 -3.71 -12.86 15.07
N PHE A 55 -3.62 -13.25 16.34
CA PHE A 55 -3.08 -14.55 16.74
C PHE A 55 -3.92 -15.71 16.20
N VAL A 56 -5.26 -15.61 16.29
CA VAL A 56 -6.18 -16.60 15.71
C VAL A 56 -6.02 -16.66 14.19
N ALA A 57 -5.95 -15.51 13.51
CA ALA A 57 -5.73 -15.44 12.06
C ALA A 57 -4.38 -16.06 11.65
N TYR A 58 -3.31 -15.84 12.41
CA TYR A 58 -1.98 -16.40 12.13
C TYR A 58 -1.94 -17.94 12.22
N GLN A 59 -2.81 -18.55 13.03
CA GLN A 59 -2.86 -20.01 13.12
C GLN A 59 -3.45 -20.69 11.86
N THR A 60 -4.18 -19.95 11.02
CA THR A 60 -4.84 -20.46 9.80
C THR A 60 -3.87 -20.65 8.64
N VAL A 61 -4.20 -21.54 7.68
CA VAL A 61 -3.38 -21.76 6.48
C VAL A 61 -3.16 -20.46 5.71
N VAL A 62 -4.20 -19.64 5.53
CA VAL A 62 -4.11 -18.34 4.85
C VAL A 62 -3.14 -17.40 5.57
N GLY A 63 -3.23 -17.29 6.90
CA GLY A 63 -2.33 -16.44 7.70
C GLY A 63 -0.86 -16.83 7.57
N ARG A 64 -0.57 -18.13 7.60
CA ARG A 64 0.80 -18.66 7.41
C ARG A 64 1.31 -18.44 5.98
N THR A 65 0.46 -18.60 4.97
CA THR A 65 0.84 -18.36 3.57
C THR A 65 1.19 -16.89 3.34
N VAL A 66 0.44 -15.94 3.91
CA VAL A 66 0.76 -14.50 3.83
C VAL A 66 2.10 -14.21 4.51
N TRP A 67 2.37 -14.81 5.66
CA TRP A 67 3.65 -14.65 6.35
C TRP A 67 4.83 -15.20 5.53
N GLN A 68 4.65 -16.39 4.95
CA GLN A 68 5.66 -16.99 4.06
C GLN A 68 5.88 -16.11 2.83
N PHE A 69 4.82 -15.63 2.18
CA PHE A 69 4.90 -14.72 1.05
C PHE A 69 5.64 -13.43 1.40
N ALA A 70 5.39 -12.84 2.58
CA ALA A 70 6.12 -11.65 3.03
C ALA A 70 7.61 -11.94 3.27
N SER A 71 7.95 -13.13 3.77
CA SER A 71 9.34 -13.58 3.90
C SER A 71 10.01 -13.75 2.54
N ASP A 72 9.34 -14.41 1.60
CA ASP A 72 9.83 -14.65 0.24
C ASP A 72 9.98 -13.35 -0.54
N ALA A 73 9.04 -12.40 -0.39
CA ALA A 73 9.12 -11.06 -0.97
C ALA A 73 10.34 -10.29 -0.45
N LYS A 74 10.70 -10.41 0.83
CA LYS A 74 11.93 -9.80 1.36
C LYS A 74 13.19 -10.40 0.73
N ILE A 75 13.19 -11.69 0.44
CA ILE A 75 14.30 -12.35 -0.25
C ILE A 75 14.41 -11.84 -1.68
N GLU A 76 13.28 -11.68 -2.38
CA GLU A 76 13.26 -11.18 -3.75
C GLU A 76 13.68 -9.71 -3.85
N VAL A 77 13.25 -8.86 -2.91
CA VAL A 77 13.69 -7.46 -2.81
C VAL A 77 15.20 -7.35 -2.64
N ARG A 78 15.86 -8.33 -2.00
CA ARG A 78 17.33 -8.36 -1.91
C ARG A 78 18.02 -8.73 -3.23
N LYS A 79 17.32 -9.39 -4.15
CA LYS A 79 17.82 -9.66 -5.50
C LYS A 79 17.65 -8.47 -6.44
N VAL A 80 16.84 -7.48 -6.06
CA VAL A 80 16.69 -6.24 -6.83
C VAL A 80 18.03 -5.50 -6.78
N VAL A 81 18.67 -5.43 -7.93
CA VAL A 81 19.84 -4.57 -8.12
C VAL A 81 19.34 -3.14 -8.17
N TRP A 82 19.45 -2.43 -7.05
CA TRP A 82 19.12 -1.03 -6.99
C TRP A 82 20.13 -0.24 -7.84
N PRO A 83 19.65 0.71 -8.67
CA PRO A 83 20.52 1.45 -9.58
C PRO A 83 21.58 2.20 -8.79
N SER A 84 22.77 2.31 -9.36
CA SER A 84 23.84 3.09 -8.73
C SER A 84 23.47 4.58 -8.71
N ARG A 85 24.10 5.35 -7.81
CA ARG A 85 23.92 6.81 -7.79
C ARG A 85 24.28 7.45 -9.14
N GLN A 86 25.23 6.86 -9.87
CA GLN A 86 25.64 7.36 -11.19
C GLN A 86 24.55 7.15 -12.25
N GLU A 87 23.96 5.95 -12.31
CA GLU A 87 22.85 5.64 -13.24
C GLU A 87 21.60 6.49 -12.95
N THR A 88 21.31 6.69 -11.67
CA THR A 88 20.18 7.50 -11.21
C THR A 88 20.36 8.96 -11.63
N VAL A 89 21.55 9.53 -11.42
CA VAL A 89 21.86 10.91 -11.80
C VAL A 89 21.88 11.08 -13.31
N GLN A 90 22.45 10.12 -14.06
CA GLN A 90 22.45 10.16 -15.52
C GLN A 90 21.02 10.17 -16.08
N THR A 91 20.15 9.27 -15.60
CA THR A 91 18.75 9.21 -16.03
C THR A 91 18.00 10.49 -15.65
N THR A 92 18.22 11.00 -14.43
CA THR A 92 17.61 12.25 -13.97
C THR A 92 18.04 13.44 -14.84
N LEU A 93 19.32 13.52 -15.20
CA LEU A 93 19.85 14.59 -16.03
C LEU A 93 19.30 14.54 -17.46
N ILE A 94 19.14 13.34 -18.04
CA ILE A 94 18.49 13.15 -19.34
C ILE A 94 17.04 13.66 -19.28
N VAL A 95 16.27 13.26 -18.28
CA VAL A 95 14.89 13.72 -18.09
C VAL A 95 14.84 15.23 -17.88
N PHE A 96 15.75 15.79 -17.09
CA PHE A 96 15.83 17.23 -16.84
C PHE A 96 16.08 18.03 -18.11
N VAL A 97 17.01 17.59 -18.95
CA VAL A 97 17.28 18.21 -20.26
C VAL A 97 16.04 18.13 -21.16
N MET A 98 15.38 16.97 -21.23
CA MET A 98 14.16 16.80 -22.02
C MET A 98 13.05 17.77 -21.57
N VAL A 99 12.81 17.89 -20.26
CA VAL A 99 11.81 18.80 -19.70
C VAL A 99 12.18 20.26 -19.96
N LEU A 100 13.46 20.63 -19.87
CA LEU A 100 13.92 21.98 -20.15
C LEU A 100 13.70 22.36 -21.62
N ILE A 101 14.02 21.45 -22.56
CA ILE A 101 13.75 21.65 -23.99
C ILE A 101 12.25 21.84 -24.23
N MET A 102 11.43 20.94 -23.68
CA MET A 102 9.97 21.02 -23.81
C MET A 102 9.42 22.33 -23.22
N GLY A 103 9.94 22.75 -22.07
CA GLY A 103 9.58 24.02 -21.42
C GLY A 103 9.91 25.24 -22.29
N ILE A 104 11.09 25.28 -22.93
CA ILE A 104 11.47 26.35 -23.85
C ILE A 104 10.56 26.37 -25.07
N VAL A 105 10.27 25.20 -25.65
CA VAL A 105 9.38 25.09 -26.82
C VAL A 105 7.99 25.61 -26.49
N LEU A 106 7.39 25.14 -25.39
CA LEU A 106 6.07 25.61 -24.96
C LEU A 106 6.08 27.12 -24.66
N TRP A 107 7.09 27.62 -23.96
CA TRP A 107 7.23 29.05 -23.68
C TRP A 107 7.31 29.90 -24.97
N LEU A 108 7.99 29.42 -26.00
CA LEU A 108 8.05 30.10 -27.29
C LEU A 108 6.68 30.11 -27.98
N PHE A 109 5.96 28.98 -27.95
CA PHE A 109 4.59 28.90 -28.45
C PHE A 109 3.65 29.84 -27.70
N ASP A 110 3.75 29.92 -26.37
CA ASP A 110 2.95 30.83 -25.55
C ASP A 110 3.21 32.30 -25.93
N MET A 111 4.48 32.66 -26.16
CA MET A 111 4.83 34.01 -26.60
C MET A 111 4.31 34.32 -28.01
N MET A 112 4.41 33.37 -28.95
CA MET A 112 3.86 33.52 -30.31
C MET A 112 2.35 33.65 -30.29
N LEU A 113 1.66 32.74 -29.61
CA LEU A 113 0.21 32.76 -29.48
C LEU A 113 -0.25 34.04 -28.78
N GLY A 114 0.43 34.44 -27.71
CA GLY A 114 0.17 35.70 -27.01
C GLY A 114 0.35 36.94 -27.89
N ALA A 115 1.39 36.97 -28.73
CA ALA A 115 1.61 38.05 -29.68
C ALA A 115 0.51 38.11 -30.76
N VAL A 116 0.12 36.95 -31.31
CA VAL A 116 -0.98 36.85 -32.29
C VAL A 116 -2.30 37.28 -31.67
N LEU A 117 -2.61 36.83 -30.46
CA LEU A 117 -3.82 37.21 -29.74
C LEU A 117 -3.86 38.72 -29.50
N ARG A 118 -2.77 39.32 -29.00
CA ARG A 118 -2.67 40.78 -28.83
C ARG A 118 -2.92 41.50 -30.14
N ALA A 119 -2.22 41.14 -31.21
CA ALA A 119 -2.41 41.75 -32.52
C ALA A 119 -3.85 41.65 -33.06
N LEU A 120 -4.59 40.59 -32.71
CA LEU A 120 -5.99 40.41 -33.10
C LEU A 120 -6.97 41.19 -32.20
N THR A 121 -6.66 41.36 -30.91
CA THR A 121 -7.53 42.05 -29.94
C THR A 121 -7.16 43.52 -29.69
N GLY A 122 -6.01 43.99 -30.16
CA GLY A 122 -5.48 45.36 -29.98
C GLY A 122 -4.08 45.37 -29.35
#